data_AF-A0A5Q4VI52-F1
#
_entry.id   AF-A0A5Q4VI52-F1
#
_cell.length_a   1.000
_cell.length_b   1.000
_cell.length_c   1.000
_cell.angle_alpha   90.00
_cell.angle_beta   90.00
_cell.angle_gamma   90.00
#
_symmetry.space_group_name_H-M   'P 1'
#
loop_
_entity.id
_entity.type
_entity.pdbx_description
1 polymer ?
#
loop_
_entity_poly.entity_id
_entity_poly.type
_entity_poly.pdbx_seq_one_letter_code
_entity_poly.pdbx_strand_id
1 'polypeptide(L)' 'MIELGSMAKDRFTGFEGFVVARTEHHDGCVRYGILPKELKDGIPQEVVWMESPQLVQTAPPEQALA' A
#
# COMPACT_ATOMS: atom_id res chain seq x y z
N MET A 1 -5.04 -6.44 10.02
CA MET A 1 -4.36 -6.94 8.80
C MET A 1 -4.84 -6.07 7.65
N ILE A 2 -3.96 -5.62 6.78
CA ILE A 2 -4.35 -4.78 5.63
C ILE A 2 -4.54 -5.70 4.43
N GLU A 3 -5.65 -5.53 3.72
CA GLU A 3 -6.03 -6.42 2.62
C GLU A 3 -5.30 -6.05 1.32
N LEU A 4 -4.98 -7.06 0.50
CA LEU A 4 -4.49 -6.82 -0.86
C LEU A 4 -5.59 -6.19 -1.71
N GLY A 5 -5.23 -5.24 -2.57
CA GLY A 5 -6.14 -4.45 -3.38
C GLY A 5 -6.79 -3.27 -2.64
N SER A 6 -6.67 -3.23 -1.30
CA SER A 6 -7.19 -2.11 -0.50
C SER A 6 -6.38 -0.83 -0.70
N MET A 7 -7.01 0.29 -0.37
CA MET A 7 -6.32 1.57 -0.26
C MET A 7 -5.66 1.69 1.11
N ALA A 8 -4.39 2.07 1.14
CA ALA A 8 -3.67 2.33 2.39
C ALA A 8 -2.97 3.69 2.37
N LYS A 9 -2.83 4.26 3.56
CA LYS A 9 -2.18 5.54 3.82
C LYS A 9 -1.03 5.37 4.79
N ASP A 10 0.12 5.96 4.47
CA ASP A 10 1.17 6.22 5.43
C ASP A 10 0.72 7.32 6.40
N ARG A 11 0.58 6.98 7.68
CA ARG A 11 0.12 7.92 8.72
C ARG A 11 1.10 9.05 9.01
N PHE A 12 2.37 8.95 8.61
CA PHE A 12 3.38 9.97 8.89
C PHE A 12 3.51 10.99 7.75
N THR A 13 3.55 10.53 6.50
CA THR A 13 3.73 11.41 5.32
C THR A 13 2.41 11.78 4.63
N GLY A 14 1.36 10.99 4.85
CA GLY A 14 0.09 11.12 4.14
C GLY A 14 0.08 10.49 2.75
N PHE A 15 1.17 9.83 2.32
CA PHE A 15 1.24 9.09 1.06
C PHE A 15 0.16 8.00 1.00
N GLU A 16 -0.52 7.89 -0.14
CA GLU A 16 -1.61 6.93 -0.36
C GLU A 16 -1.42 6.13 -1.64
N GLY A 17 -1.78 4.86 -1.59
CA GLY A 17 -1.74 3.97 -2.74
C GLY A 17 -2.37 2.61 -2.48
N PHE A 18 -2.33 1.77 -3.50
CA PHE A 18 -2.92 0.44 -3.47
C PHE A 18 -1.97 -0.56 -2.86
N VAL A 19 -2.48 -1.42 -1.99
CA VAL A 19 -1.70 -2.51 -1.41
C VAL A 19 -1.62 -3.65 -2.42
N VAL A 20 -0.46 -3.88 -3.01
CA VAL A 20 -0.27 -4.87 -4.09
C VAL A 20 0.53 -6.10 -3.68
N ALA A 21 1.23 -6.01 -2.55
CA ALA A 21 2.02 -7.12 -2.02
C ALA A 21 2.08 -7.09 -0.49
N ARG A 22 2.26 -8.27 0.10
CA ARG A 22 2.56 -8.46 1.52
C ARG A 22 3.78 -9.38 1.62
N THR A 23 4.80 -8.91 2.32
CA THR A 23 6.00 -9.69 2.63
C THR A 23 6.07 -9.89 4.13
N GLU A 24 6.26 -11.13 4.55
CA GLU A 24 6.47 -11.51 5.94
C GLU A 24 7.86 -12.12 6.06
N HIS A 25 8.71 -11.51 6.89
CA HIS A 25 10.05 -12.00 7.16
C HIS A 25 10.00 -13.09 8.24
N HIS A 26 11.08 -13.87 8.35
CA HIS A 26 11.16 -15.00 9.30
C HIS A 26 10.98 -14.62 10.78
N ASP A 27 11.19 -13.35 11.13
CA ASP A 27 11.00 -12.78 12.47
C ASP A 27 9.58 -12.22 12.73
N GLY A 28 8.68 -12.34 11.74
CA GLY A 28 7.32 -11.81 11.81
C GLY A 28 7.20 -10.34 11.40
N CYS A 29 8.27 -9.70 10.91
CA CYS A 29 8.20 -8.36 10.36
C CYS A 29 7.38 -8.36 9.06
N VAL A 30 6.24 -7.67 9.06
CA VAL A 30 5.36 -7.54 7.90
C VAL A 30 5.57 -6.18 7.22
N ARG A 31 5.89 -6.23 5.93
CA ARG A 31 5.90 -5.08 5.03
C ARG A 31 4.84 -5.23 3.95
N TYR A 32 4.30 -4.09 3.51
CA TYR A 32 3.39 -4.03 2.38
C TYR A 32 4.01 -3.23 1.24
N GLY A 33 3.78 -3.70 0.02
CA GLY A 33 4.10 -2.96 -1.19
C GLY A 33 2.92 -2.07 -1.56
N ILE A 34 3.15 -0.76 -1.63
CA ILE A 34 2.16 0.25 -1.97
C ILE A 34 2.45 0.77 -3.38
N LEU A 35 1.52 0.55 -4.31
CA LEU A 35 1.57 1.11 -5.65
C LEU A 35 0.97 2.52 -5.64
N PRO A 36 1.71 3.56 -6.06
CA PRO A 36 1.17 4.92 -6.17
C PRO A 36 -0.05 4.98 -7.12
N LYS A 37 -1.01 5.84 -6.81
CA LYS A 37 -2.19 6.08 -7.68
C LYS A 37 -1.82 6.81 -8.97
N GLU A 38 -0.83 7.69 -8.88
CA GLU A 38 -0.46 8.56 -10.00
C GLU A 38 0.48 7.85 -10.97
N LEU A 39 0.22 8.07 -12.26
CA LEU A 39 1.15 7.72 -13.32
C LEU A 39 2.02 8.94 -13.61
N LYS A 40 3.31 8.71 -13.86
CA LYS A 40 4.20 9.74 -14.40
C LYS A 40 4.41 9.45 -15.87
N ASP A 41 4.00 10.37 -16.74
CA ASP A 41 4.07 10.21 -18.19
C ASP A 41 3.35 8.95 -18.71
N GLY A 42 2.25 8.58 -18.05
CA GLY A 42 1.48 7.37 -18.37
C GLY A 42 2.10 6.05 -17.87
N ILE A 43 3.20 6.13 -17.12
CA ILE A 43 3.93 4.97 -16.60
C ILE A 43 3.63 4.79 -15.11
N PRO A 44 3.24 3.58 -14.66
CA PRO A 44 3.12 3.27 -13.24
C PRO A 44 4.44 3.52 -12.50
N GLN A 45 4.34 4.13 -11.33
CA GLN A 45 5.51 4.40 -10.50
C GLN A 45 5.90 3.16 -9.69
N GLU A 46 7.14 3.14 -9.20
CA GLU A 46 7.66 2.01 -8.43
C GLU A 46 6.84 1.76 -7.16
N VAL A 47 6.72 0.49 -6.79
CA VAL A 47 6.10 0.07 -5.54
C VAL A 47 6.98 0.51 -4.37
N VAL A 48 6.39 1.22 -3.42
CA VAL A 48 7.04 1.65 -2.19
C VAL A 48 6.77 0.64 -1.10
N TRP A 49 7.82 0.16 -0.44
CA TRP A 49 7.70 -0.81 0.65
C TRP A 49 7.63 -0.10 1.99
N MET A 50 6.58 -0.38 2.76
CA MET A 50 6.33 0.25 4.04
C MET A 50 6.05 -0.79 5.13
N GLU A 51 6.47 -0.46 6.35
CA GLU A 51 6.25 -1.30 7.52
C GLU A 51 4.77 -1.32 7.90
N SER A 52 4.24 -2.47 8.31
CA SER A 52 2.83 -2.59 8.71
C SER A 52 2.35 -1.57 9.76
N PRO A 53 3.14 -1.16 10.78
CA PRO A 53 2.69 -0.17 11.76
C PRO A 53 2.56 1.24 11.18
N GLN A 54 3.21 1.52 10.04
CA GLN A 54 3.16 2.83 9.37
C GLN A 54 1.86 3.04 8.59
N LEU A 55 1.18 1.95 8.21
CA LEU A 55 0.05 1.97 7.30
C LEU A 55 -1.30 1.88 8.02
N VAL A 56 -2.28 2.58 7.44
CA VAL A 56 -3.69 2.48 7.81
C VAL A 56 -4.50 2.21 6.56
N GLN A 57 -5.37 1.20 6.59
CA GLN A 57 -6.31 0.94 5.49
C GLN A 57 -7.39 2.02 5.49
N THR A 58 -7.63 2.65 4.33
CA THR A 58 -8.56 3.76 4.16
C THR A 58 -9.77 3.41 3.28
N ALA A 59 -9.68 2.38 2.45
CA ALA A 59 -10.80 1.84 1.68
C ALA A 59 -10.60 0.34 1.40
N PRO A 60 -11.67 -0.47 1.35
CA PRO A 60 -11.59 -1.88 0.99
C PRO A 60 -11.31 -2.07 -0.53
N PRO A 61 -10.92 -3.28 -0.96
CA PRO A 61 -10.58 -3.56 -2.35
C PRO A 61 -11.70 -3.23 -3.35
N GLU A 62 -12.97 -3.47 -2.99
CA GLU A 62 -14.10 -3.20 -3.88
C GLU A 62 -14.36 -1.70 -4.13
N GLN A 63 -13.89 -0.82 -3.25
CA GLN A 63 -14.04 0.63 -3.37
C GLN A 63 -12.79 1.33 -3.89
N ALA A 64 -11.67 0.61 -3.98
CA ALA A 64 -10.40 1.19 -4.42
C ALA A 64 -10.37 1.41 -5.96
N LEU A 65 -11.22 0.71 -6.72
CA LEU A 65 -11.34 0.80 -8.18
C LEU A 65 -12.49 1.72 -8.67
N ALA A 66 -13.22 2.36 -7.75
CA ALA A 66 -14.39 3.20 -8.04
C ALA A 66 -14.04 4.67 -8.23
#